data_AF-A0A7S3T7Z0-F1
#
_entry.id   AF-A0A7S3T7Z0-F1
#
_cell.length_a   1.000
_cell.length_b   1.000
_cell.length_c   1.000
_cell.angle_alpha   90.00
_cell.angle_beta   90.00
_cell.angle_gamma   90.00
#
_symmetry.space_group_name_H-M   'P 1'
#
loop_
_entity.id
_entity.type
_entity.pdbx_description
1 polymer ?
#
loop_
_entity_poly.entity_id
_entity_poly.type
_entity_poly.pdbx_seq_one_letter_code
_entity_poly.pdbx_strand_id
1 'polypeptide(L)'
;DNDGTITKAEFEALFLRHTVKLVEIRDNLKQALKEKFKSRQKAFDKLGGQDDSKIDRAELRRFMREEMNVTDEEQNDQLFSWIDTDGNGTITLAEFKEFFQWPRLQLLAKRTGSP
;
A
#
# COMPACT_ATOMS: atom_id res chain seq x y z
N ASP A 1 -25.22 -12.94 -0.11
CA ASP A 1 -26.49 -12.98 -0.86
C ASP A 1 -27.30 -11.67 -0.72
N ASN A 2 -26.63 -10.51 -0.53
CA ASN A 2 -27.29 -9.20 -0.37
C ASN A 2 -28.40 -9.18 0.70
N ASP A 3 -28.30 -10.04 1.70
CA ASP A 3 -29.23 -10.14 2.84
C ASP A 3 -29.03 -9.03 3.89
N GLY A 4 -28.04 -8.15 3.68
CA GLY A 4 -27.69 -7.07 4.59
C GLY A 4 -26.83 -7.52 5.79
N THR A 5 -26.40 -8.78 5.86
CA THR A 5 -25.47 -9.27 6.87
C THR A 5 -24.21 -9.83 6.20
N ILE A 6 -23.03 -9.40 6.65
CA ILE A 6 -21.79 -9.98 6.13
C ILE A 6 -21.50 -11.27 6.90
N THR A 7 -21.75 -12.43 6.29
CA THR A 7 -21.40 -13.71 6.92
C THR A 7 -19.88 -13.83 7.06
N LYS A 8 -19.38 -14.67 7.97
CA LYS A 8 -17.92 -14.88 8.12
C LYS A 8 -17.25 -15.30 6.80
N ALA A 9 -17.93 -16.12 6.00
CA ALA A 9 -17.44 -16.55 4.69
C ALA A 9 -17.44 -15.39 3.67
N GLU A 10 -18.46 -14.54 3.68
CA GLU A 10 -18.49 -13.34 2.84
C GLU A 10 -17.48 -12.29 3.31
N PHE A 11 -17.29 -12.13 4.62
CA PHE A 11 -16.25 -11.30 5.19
C PHE A 11 -14.87 -11.82 4.78
N GLU A 12 -14.61 -13.11 4.90
CA GLU A 12 -13.34 -13.72 4.47
C GLU A 12 -13.14 -13.59 2.95
N ALA A 13 -14.17 -13.81 2.14
CA ALA A 13 -14.09 -13.66 0.68
C ALA A 13 -13.90 -12.19 0.26
N LEU A 14 -14.61 -11.27 0.90
CA LEU A 14 -14.49 -9.84 0.67
C LEU A 14 -13.12 -9.33 1.15
N PHE A 15 -12.70 -9.74 2.34
CA PHE A 15 -11.40 -9.41 2.92
C PHE A 15 -10.26 -9.98 2.08
N LEU A 16 -10.34 -11.22 1.61
CA LEU A 16 -9.36 -11.80 0.70
C LEU A 16 -9.31 -11.05 -0.63
N ARG A 17 -10.47 -10.77 -1.24
CA ARG A 17 -10.54 -10.03 -2.50
C ARG A 17 -9.97 -8.61 -2.37
N HIS A 18 -10.26 -7.94 -1.26
CA HIS A 18 -9.80 -6.59 -0.97
C HIS A 18 -8.30 -6.55 -0.65
N THR A 19 -7.84 -7.50 0.17
CA THR A 19 -6.42 -7.64 0.52
C THR A 19 -5.58 -7.97 -0.71
N VAL A 20 -6.06 -8.84 -1.61
CA VAL A 20 -5.34 -9.17 -2.86
C VAL A 20 -5.18 -7.93 -3.74
N LYS A 21 -6.24 -7.14 -3.93
CA LYS A 21 -6.15 -5.89 -4.70
C LYS A 21 -5.15 -4.90 -4.10
N LEU A 22 -5.18 -4.69 -2.79
CA LEU A 22 -4.23 -3.79 -2.12
C LEU A 22 -2.79 -4.29 -2.23
N VAL A 23 -2.57 -5.60 -2.13
CA VAL A 23 -1.25 -6.22 -2.34
C VAL A 23 -0.76 -5.98 -3.77
N GLU A 24 -1.62 -6.11 -4.77
CA GLU A 24 -1.27 -5.84 -6.17
C GLU A 24 -0.91 -4.37 -6.39
N ILE A 25 -1.72 -3.43 -5.90
CA ILE A 25 -1.45 -1.99 -6.03
C ILE A 25 -0.14 -1.63 -5.34
N ARG A 26 0.09 -2.20 -4.15
CA ARG A 26 1.31 -2.01 -3.38
C ARG A 26 2.54 -2.53 -4.13
N ASP A 27 2.47 -3.73 -4.69
CA ASP A 27 3.56 -4.32 -5.47
C ASP A 27 3.82 -3.51 -6.75
N ASN A 28 2.76 -3.05 -7.42
CA ASN A 28 2.85 -2.17 -8.58
C ASN A 28 3.52 -0.83 -8.21
N LEU A 29 3.13 -0.20 -7.10
CA LEU A 29 3.79 1.01 -6.59
C LEU A 29 5.26 0.73 -6.31
N LYS A 30 5.58 -0.33 -5.58
CA LYS A 30 6.96 -0.71 -5.25
C LYS A 30 7.81 -0.93 -6.50
N GLN A 31 7.24 -1.57 -7.54
CA GLN A 31 7.90 -1.80 -8.81
C GLN A 31 8.11 -0.50 -9.58
N ALA A 32 7.07 0.32 -9.72
CA ALA A 32 7.15 1.61 -10.40
C ALA A 32 8.20 2.52 -9.75
N LEU A 33 8.28 2.54 -8.42
CA LEU A 33 9.29 3.31 -7.69
C LEU A 33 10.71 2.80 -7.95
N LYS A 34 10.90 1.48 -8.06
CA LYS A 34 12.22 0.89 -8.40
C LYS A 34 12.63 1.15 -9.84
N GLU A 35 11.68 1.13 -10.77
CA GLU A 35 11.94 1.33 -12.19
C GLU A 35 12.18 2.80 -12.52
N LYS A 36 11.38 3.71 -11.94
CA LYS A 36 11.50 5.15 -12.18
C LYS A 36 12.63 5.80 -11.40
N PHE A 37 12.98 5.31 -10.20
CA PHE A 37 13.98 5.93 -9.34
C PHE A 37 15.18 5.04 -9.08
N LYS A 38 16.38 5.58 -9.33
CA LYS A 38 17.66 4.89 -9.08
C LYS A 38 17.93 4.63 -7.59
N SER A 39 17.25 5.34 -6.69
CA SER A 39 17.41 5.16 -5.24
C SER A 39 16.10 5.36 -4.51
N ARG A 40 15.96 4.68 -3.36
CA ARG A 40 14.82 4.82 -2.45
C ARG A 40 14.68 6.25 -1.91
N GLN A 41 15.80 6.94 -1.69
CA GLN A 41 15.77 8.35 -1.28
C GLN A 41 15.12 9.23 -2.35
N LYS A 42 15.52 9.08 -3.63
CA LYS A 42 14.92 9.87 -4.72
C LYS A 42 13.43 9.57 -4.91
N ALA A 43 13.02 8.32 -4.71
CA ALA A 43 11.62 7.95 -4.71
C ALA A 43 10.86 8.68 -3.58
N PHE A 44 11.39 8.63 -2.36
CA PHE A 44 10.81 9.32 -1.20
C PHE A 44 10.69 10.83 -1.42
N ASP A 45 11.78 11.47 -1.88
CA ASP A 45 11.82 12.90 -2.17
C ASP A 45 10.79 13.28 -3.25
N LYS A 46 10.64 12.44 -4.28
CA LYS A 46 9.68 12.68 -5.37
C LYS A 46 8.23 12.48 -4.94
N LEU A 47 7.98 11.69 -3.91
CA LEU A 47 6.65 11.46 -3.37
C LEU A 47 6.16 12.59 -2.46
N GLY A 48 7.04 13.46 -1.96
CA GLY A 48 6.69 14.53 -1.01
C GLY A 48 7.79 14.83 0.00
N GLY A 49 8.63 13.83 0.30
CA GLY A 49 9.62 13.88 1.37
C GLY A 49 10.75 14.89 1.23
N GLN A 50 10.82 15.65 0.13
CA GLN A 50 11.83 16.70 -0.03
C GLN A 50 11.55 17.92 0.85
N ASP A 51 10.27 18.23 1.12
CA ASP A 51 9.88 19.48 1.78
C ASP A 51 9.99 19.37 3.30
N ASP A 52 9.32 18.37 3.88
CA ASP A 52 9.20 18.19 5.34
C ASP A 52 9.75 16.86 5.86
N SER A 53 10.46 16.10 5.01
CA SER A 53 10.96 14.74 5.30
C SER A 53 9.86 13.72 5.61
N LYS A 54 8.64 13.97 5.16
CA LYS A 54 7.47 13.09 5.32
C LYS A 54 6.68 13.06 4.01
N ILE A 55 5.79 12.09 3.89
CA ILE A 55 4.83 12.05 2.78
C ILE A 55 3.44 12.05 3.40
N ASP A 56 2.66 13.07 3.08
CA ASP A 56 1.27 13.14 3.52
C ASP A 56 0.31 12.39 2.56
N ARG A 57 -0.96 12.29 2.97
CA ARG A 57 -1.99 11.60 2.18
C ARG A 57 -2.22 12.26 0.82
N ALA A 58 -2.22 13.59 0.76
CA ALA A 58 -2.46 14.34 -0.47
C ALA A 58 -1.32 14.14 -1.48
N GLU A 59 -0.09 14.11 -0.99
CA GLU A 59 1.12 13.88 -1.78
C GLU A 59 1.15 12.46 -2.37
N LEU A 60 0.86 11.42 -1.56
CA LEU A 60 0.74 10.06 -2.07
C LEU A 60 -0.38 9.95 -3.12
N ARG A 61 -1.58 10.50 -2.82
CA ARG A 61 -2.71 10.48 -3.77
C ARG A 61 -2.35 11.17 -5.08
N ARG A 62 -1.63 12.29 -5.02
CA ARG A 62 -1.17 13.03 -6.20
C ARG A 62 -0.22 12.16 -7.02
N PHE A 63 0.77 11.54 -6.40
CA PHE A 63 1.69 10.62 -7.08
C PHE A 63 0.95 9.44 -7.72
N MET A 64 0.03 8.81 -6.99
CA MET A 64 -0.76 7.67 -7.48
C MET A 64 -1.61 8.04 -8.70
N ARG A 65 -2.18 9.25 -8.73
CA ARG A 65 -2.92 9.76 -9.88
C ARG A 65 -2.03 10.08 -11.07
N GLU A 66 -0.95 10.82 -10.84
CA GLU A 66 -0.09 11.34 -11.91
C GLU A 66 0.80 10.24 -12.53
N GLU A 67 1.30 9.30 -11.72
CA GLU A 67 2.32 8.33 -12.14
C GLU A 67 1.78 6.92 -12.32
N MET A 68 0.76 6.53 -11.55
CA MET A 68 0.17 5.18 -11.57
C MET A 68 -1.22 5.15 -12.22
N ASN A 69 -1.81 6.31 -12.55
CA ASN A 69 -3.18 6.44 -13.04
C ASN A 69 -4.23 5.79 -12.11
N VAL A 70 -3.96 5.77 -10.80
CA VAL A 70 -4.88 5.26 -9.77
C VAL A 70 -5.63 6.44 -9.18
N THR A 71 -6.87 6.65 -9.66
CA THR A 71 -7.74 7.77 -9.26
C THR A 71 -8.67 7.45 -8.10
N ASP A 72 -8.77 6.18 -7.72
CA ASP A 72 -9.57 5.73 -6.59
C ASP A 72 -8.96 6.21 -5.27
N GLU A 73 -9.61 7.18 -4.63
CA GLU A 73 -9.11 7.78 -3.40
C GLU A 73 -9.14 6.82 -2.21
N GLU A 74 -10.14 5.93 -2.16
CA GLU A 74 -10.27 4.95 -1.08
C GLU A 74 -9.12 3.94 -1.15
N GLN A 75 -8.76 3.46 -2.35
CA GLN A 75 -7.60 2.60 -2.54
C GLN A 75 -6.29 3.29 -2.17
N ASN A 76 -6.15 4.56 -2.53
CA ASN A 76 -4.97 5.36 -2.18
C ASN A 76 -4.86 5.57 -0.66
N ASP A 77 -5.98 5.84 0.02
CA ASP A 77 -6.02 6.00 1.47
C ASP A 77 -5.73 4.70 2.22
N GLN A 78 -6.25 3.58 1.71
CA GLN A 78 -5.96 2.26 2.25
C GLN A 78 -4.50 1.91 2.07
N LEU A 79 -3.93 2.17 0.88
CA LEU A 79 -2.49 1.99 0.64
C LEU A 79 -1.66 2.87 1.58
N PHE A 80 -2.06 4.13 1.76
CA PHE A 80 -1.41 5.05 2.70
C PHE A 80 -1.40 4.47 4.11
N SER A 81 -2.58 4.10 4.62
CA SER A 81 -2.75 3.55 5.97
C SER A 81 -2.02 2.22 6.18
N TRP A 82 -1.69 1.50 5.11
CA TRP A 82 -0.88 0.29 5.16
C TRP A 82 0.62 0.57 5.24
N ILE A 83 1.07 1.74 4.77
CA ILE A 83 2.48 2.17 4.82
C ILE A 83 2.75 2.97 6.08
N ASP A 84 1.81 3.82 6.49
CA ASP A 84 1.76 4.56 7.74
C ASP A 84 1.47 3.58 8.90
N THR A 85 2.53 2.99 9.43
CA THR A 85 2.42 1.88 10.39
C THR A 85 2.15 2.35 11.81
N ASP A 86 2.60 3.56 12.14
CA ASP A 86 2.30 4.18 13.43
C ASP A 86 0.97 4.95 13.43
N GLY A 87 0.37 5.17 12.24
CA GLY A 87 -0.94 5.78 12.07
C GLY A 87 -0.93 7.29 12.36
N ASN A 88 0.23 7.93 12.31
CA ASN A 88 0.38 9.36 12.62
C ASN A 88 -0.14 10.27 11.48
N GLY A 89 -0.53 9.69 10.34
CA GLY A 89 -1.04 10.42 9.19
C GLY A 89 0.04 10.91 8.22
N THR A 90 1.29 10.48 8.39
CA THR A 90 2.44 10.83 7.54
C THR A 90 3.37 9.62 7.38
N ILE A 91 3.87 9.37 6.18
CA ILE A 91 4.86 8.31 5.94
C ILE A 91 6.25 8.89 6.11
N THR A 92 6.96 8.41 7.12
CA THR A 92 8.37 8.76 7.37
C THR A 92 9.31 7.98 6.45
N LEU A 93 10.56 8.44 6.33
CA LEU A 93 11.59 7.70 5.58
C LEU A 93 11.83 6.29 6.13
N ALA A 94 11.64 6.08 7.44
CA ALA A 94 11.77 4.78 8.07
C ALA A 94 10.69 3.82 7.58
N GLU A 95 9.42 4.23 7.67
CA GLU A 95 8.27 3.46 7.19
C GLU A 95 8.34 3.21 5.68
N PHE A 96 8.76 4.21 4.92
CA PHE A 96 8.99 4.06 3.49
C PHE A 96 10.07 3.01 3.20
N LYS A 97 11.16 2.96 3.97
CA LYS A 97 12.18 1.90 3.82
C LYS A 97 11.63 0.53 4.20
N GLU A 98 10.82 0.44 5.25
CA GLU A 98 10.16 -0.80 5.66
C GLU A 98 9.21 -1.32 4.58
N PHE A 99 8.47 -0.44 3.91
CA PHE A 99 7.64 -0.80 2.76
C PHE A 99 8.44 -1.55 1.66
N PHE A 100 9.68 -1.13 1.39
CA PHE A 100 10.57 -1.84 0.45
C PHE A 100 11.17 -3.12 1.00
N GLN A 101 11.42 -3.19 2.31
CA GLN A 101 12.00 -4.37 2.98
C GLN A 101 10.97 -5.47 3.20
N TRP A 102 9.71 -5.10 3.37
CA TRP A 102 8.65 -6.04 3.65
C TRP A 102 8.49 -7.01 2.47
N PRO A 103 8.69 -8.32 2.71
CA PRO A 103 8.59 -9.33 1.67
C PRO A 103 7.16 -9.38 1.15
N ARG A 104 6.98 -9.51 -0.17
CA ARG A 104 5.68 -9.74 -0.80
C ARG A 104 4.94 -10.76 0.05
N LEU A 105 3.84 -10.32 0.64
CA LEU A 105 3.13 -11.06 1.68
C LEU A 105 2.97 -12.51 1.24
N GLN A 106 3.58 -13.45 1.97
CA GLN A 106 3.34 -14.88 1.82
C GLN A 106 1.98 -15.24 2.42
N LEU A 107 0.93 -14.48 2.10
CA LEU A 107 -0.45 -14.77 2.50
C LEU A 107 -0.92 -16.15 2.03
N LEU A 108 -0.15 -16.83 1.17
CA LEU A 108 -0.36 -18.22 0.73
C LEU A 108 0.50 -19.27 1.46
N ALA A 109 1.62 -18.92 2.11
CA ALA A 109 2.54 -19.94 2.62
C ALA A 109 2.19 -20.49 4.01
N LYS A 110 1.16 -19.95 4.68
CA LYS A 110 0.70 -20.44 5.99
C LYS A 110 -0.74 -20.99 5.96
N ARG A 111 -1.21 -21.51 4.82
CA ARG A 111 -2.40 -22.38 4.75
C ARG A 111 -2.09 -23.79 4.18
N THR A 112 -0.87 -24.06 3.72
CA THR A 112 -0.45 -25.41 3.31
C THR A 112 0.59 -25.98 4.27
N GLY A 113 0.09 -26.64 5.34
CA GLY A 113 0.81 -27.54 6.24
C GLY A 113 1.34 -26.87 7.53
N SER A 114 1.18 -27.39 8.74
CA SER A 114 0.55 -28.61 9.30
C SER A 114 0.70 -28.49 10.85
N PRO A 115 0.08 -29.32 11.71
CA PRO A 115 -0.44 -30.68 11.53
C PRO A 115 -1.92 -30.75 11.19
#